data_AF-A0A084AZT4-F1
#
_entry.id   AF-A0A084AZT4-F1
#
_cell.length_a   1.000
_cell.length_b   1.000
_cell.length_c   1.000
_cell.angle_alpha   90.00
_cell.angle_beta   90.00
_cell.angle_gamma   90.00
#
_symmetry.space_group_name_H-M   'P 1'
#
loop_
_entity.id
_entity.type
_entity.pdbx_description
1 polymer ?
#
loop_
_entity_poly.entity_id
_entity_poly.type
_entity_poly.pdbx_seq_one_letter_code
_entity_poly.pdbx_strand_id
1 'polypeptide(L)'
;MDEFRNAIDKIAEAAKKASVGSRRVFVGLGGMELRPDLIELFAKRHSNIRFAMSGRDISTLAAGMAKQAAAMHEMSTRIRL
;
A
#
# COMPACT_ATOMS: atom_id res chain seq x y z
N MET A 1 4.90 -2.56 -17.22
CA MET A 1 5.03 -3.31 -15.93
C MET A 1 6.48 -3.32 -15.47
N ASP A 2 7.42 -3.36 -16.41
CA ASP A 2 8.86 -3.30 -16.13
C ASP A 2 9.32 -1.92 -15.68
N GLU A 3 8.66 -0.85 -16.13
CA GLU A 3 8.95 0.53 -15.74
C GLU A 3 8.71 0.75 -14.25
N PHE A 4 7.59 0.23 -13.73
CA PHE A 4 7.26 0.32 -12.31
C PHE A 4 8.27 -0.43 -11.44
N ARG A 5 8.61 -1.67 -11.82
CA ARG A 5 9.62 -2.48 -11.11
C ARG A 5 10.99 -1.81 -11.14
N ASN A 6 11.41 -1.30 -12.30
CA ASN A 6 12.65 -0.56 -12.45
C ASN A 6 12.67 0.73 -11.62
N ALA A 7 11.54 1.44 -11.51
CA ALA A 7 11.45 2.64 -10.68
C ALA A 7 11.65 2.30 -9.19
N ILE A 8 10.96 1.27 -8.68
CA ILE A 8 11.13 0.80 -7.30
C ILE A 8 12.57 0.39 -7.04
N ASP A 9 13.17 -0.39 -7.95
CA ASP A 9 14.56 -0.84 -7.82
C ASP A 9 15.53 0.36 -7.78
N LYS A 10 15.36 1.37 -8.64
CA LYS A 10 16.19 2.58 -8.64
C LYS A 10 16.06 3.38 -7.34
N ILE A 11 14.85 3.54 -6.82
CA ILE A 11 14.60 4.26 -5.55
C ILE A 11 15.26 3.51 -4.39
N ALA A 12 15.09 2.19 -4.33
CA ALA A 12 15.68 1.36 -3.28
C ALA A 12 17.21 1.43 -3.29
N GLU A 13 17.84 1.34 -4.46
CA GLU A 13 19.29 1.49 -4.61
C GLU A 13 19.79 2.89 -4.25
N ALA A 14 19.06 3.94 -4.63
CA ALA A 14 19.39 5.31 -4.23
C ALA A 14 19.34 5.47 -2.70
N ALA A 15 18.33 4.90 -2.04
CA ALA A 15 18.22 4.91 -0.58
C ALA A 15 19.35 4.11 0.11
N LYS A 16 19.79 2.99 -0.48
CA LYS A 16 20.97 2.27 0.01
C LYS A 16 22.23 3.12 -0.11
N LYS A 17 22.47 3.77 -1.25
CA LYS A 17 23.61 4.68 -1.44
C LYS A 17 23.59 5.88 -0.50
N ALA A 18 22.40 6.39 -0.17
CA ALA A 18 22.23 7.47 0.81
C ALA A 18 22.42 7.02 2.27
N SER A 19 22.51 5.71 2.53
CA SER A 19 22.72 5.15 3.87
C SER A 19 24.21 5.06 4.21
N VAL A 20 24.79 6.18 4.65
CA VAL A 20 26.22 6.32 4.99
C VAL A 20 26.46 6.40 6.50
N GLY A 21 27.51 5.74 6.99
CA GLY A 21 27.86 5.72 8.42
C GLY A 21 26.74 5.14 9.29
N SER A 22 26.28 5.92 10.27
CA SER A 22 25.14 5.56 11.14
C SER A 22 23.77 5.91 10.54
N ARG A 23 23.72 6.69 9.44
CA ARG A 23 22.45 7.05 8.79
C ARG A 23 21.93 5.87 7.98
N ARG A 24 20.68 5.46 8.27
CA ARG A 24 19.93 4.48 7.48
C ARG A 24 18.72 5.14 6.84
N VAL A 25 18.56 4.97 5.54
CA VAL A 25 17.41 5.47 4.78
C VAL A 25 16.57 4.28 4.37
N PHE A 26 15.30 4.33 4.75
CA PHE A 26 14.32 3.30 4.45
C PHE A 26 13.30 3.82 3.42
N VAL A 27 12.76 2.89 2.64
CA VAL A 27 11.74 3.17 1.63
C VAL A 27 10.41 2.64 2.10
N GLY A 28 9.38 3.48 1.97
CA GLY A 28 7.98 3.12 2.16
C GLY A 28 7.27 2.92 0.84
N LEU A 29 6.42 1.89 0.76
CA LEU A 29 5.54 1.59 -0.37
C LEU A 29 4.09 1.96 0.03
N GLY A 30 3.61 3.09 -0.48
CA GLY A 30 2.21 3.52 -0.32
C GLY A 30 1.34 3.11 -1.51
N GLY A 31 0.06 2.85 -1.29
CA GLY A 31 -0.91 2.54 -2.34
C GLY A 31 -0.80 1.11 -2.89
N MET A 32 0.03 0.25 -2.28
CA MET A 32 0.25 -1.14 -2.69
C MET A 32 -0.44 -2.15 -1.80
N GLU A 33 -1.32 -1.73 -0.90
CA GLU A 33 -1.92 -2.56 0.15
C GLU A 33 -2.78 -3.69 -0.44
N LEU A 34 -3.38 -3.46 -1.62
CA LEU A 34 -4.15 -4.46 -2.36
C LEU A 34 -3.26 -5.45 -3.13
N ARG A 35 -1.94 -5.28 -3.10
CA ARG A 35 -0.94 -6.11 -3.79
C ARG A 35 0.12 -6.63 -2.82
N PRO A 36 -0.27 -7.46 -1.84
CA PRO A 36 0.66 -8.04 -0.87
C PRO A 36 1.76 -8.85 -1.54
N ASP A 37 1.48 -9.47 -2.69
CA ASP A 37 2.44 -10.19 -3.52
C ASP A 37 3.61 -9.30 -3.97
N LEU A 38 3.32 -8.05 -4.39
CA LEU A 38 4.34 -7.10 -4.82
C LEU A 38 5.10 -6.52 -3.63
N ILE A 39 4.40 -6.25 -2.51
CA ILE A 39 5.04 -5.81 -1.26
C ILE A 39 6.08 -6.84 -0.81
N GLU A 40 5.69 -8.12 -0.76
CA GLU A 40 6.58 -9.21 -0.37
C GLU A 40 7.77 -9.34 -1.33
N LEU A 41 7.51 -9.29 -2.64
CA LEU A 41 8.55 -9.36 -3.66
C LEU A 41 9.63 -8.28 -3.46
N PHE A 42 9.22 -7.02 -3.29
CA PHE A 42 10.15 -5.92 -3.15
C PHE A 42 10.84 -5.88 -1.78
N ALA A 43 10.12 -6.22 -0.71
CA ALA A 43 10.70 -6.33 0.62
C ALA A 43 11.78 -7.42 0.71
N LYS A 44 11.58 -8.55 0.02
CA LYS A 44 12.61 -9.62 -0.08
C LYS A 44 13.82 -9.17 -0.89
N ARG A 45 13.59 -8.42 -1.98
CA ARG A 45 14.67 -7.94 -2.87
C ARG A 45 15.51 -6.83 -2.24
N HIS A 46 14.88 -5.93 -1.49
CA HIS A 46 15.51 -4.73 -0.95
C HIS A 46 15.26 -4.63 0.56
N SER A 47 16.29 -4.97 1.35
CA SER A 47 16.20 -4.99 2.83
C SER A 47 15.92 -3.63 3.49
N ASN A 48 16.06 -2.53 2.74
CA ASN A 48 15.73 -1.18 3.15
C ASN A 48 14.29 -0.77 2.81
N ILE A 49 13.51 -1.61 2.13
CA ILE A 49 12.06 -1.45 2.04
C ILE A 49 11.46 -2.03 3.34
N ARG A 50 10.85 -1.17 4.17
CA ARG A 50 10.41 -1.55 5.53
C ARG A 50 8.99 -1.13 5.87
N PHE A 51 8.42 -0.17 5.15
CA PHE A 51 7.10 0.37 5.46
C PHE A 51 6.17 0.06 4.29
N ALA A 52 5.13 -0.71 4.53
CA ALA A 52 4.13 -1.04 3.51
C ALA A 52 2.74 -0.56 3.95
N MET A 53 2.64 0.64 4.50
CA MET A 53 1.37 1.33 4.75
C MET A 53 1.65 2.81 5.00
N SER A 54 1.17 3.68 4.13
CA SER A 54 1.10 5.13 4.41
C SER A 54 -0.26 5.67 4.02
N GLY A 55 -1.10 6.01 5.01
CA GLY A 55 -2.20 6.96 4.84
C GLY A 55 -3.49 6.46 4.17
N ARG A 56 -3.91 5.21 4.45
CA ARG A 56 -5.15 4.65 3.88
C ARG A 56 -6.32 4.52 4.85
N ASP A 57 -6.16 4.97 6.09
CA ASP A 57 -7.23 5.01 7.10
C ASP A 57 -8.53 5.63 6.57
N ILE A 58 -8.46 6.84 6.03
CA ILE A 58 -9.62 7.57 5.48
C ILE A 58 -10.26 6.79 4.33
N SER A 59 -9.44 6.30 3.40
CA SER A 59 -9.95 5.55 2.25
C SER A 59 -10.59 4.20 2.65
N THR A 60 -10.08 3.57 3.70
CA THR A 60 -10.60 2.30 4.23
C THR A 60 -11.91 2.54 4.94
N LEU A 61 -11.97 3.59 5.77
CA LEU A 61 -13.19 4.04 6.43
C LEU A 61 -14.28 4.38 5.41
N ALA A 62 -13.96 5.20 4.40
CA ALA A 62 -14.90 5.60 3.35
C ALA A 62 -15.44 4.39 2.57
N ALA A 63 -14.57 3.43 2.21
CA ALA A 63 -14.98 2.20 1.52
C ALA A 63 -15.91 1.34 2.40
N GLY A 64 -15.60 1.23 3.70
CA GLY A 64 -16.45 0.51 4.66
C GLY A 64 -17.83 1.16 4.81
N MET A 65 -17.88 2.49 4.94
CA MET A 65 -19.12 3.25 5.02
C MET A 65 -19.98 3.07 3.77
N ALA A 66 -19.38 3.17 2.58
CA ALA A 66 -20.09 2.98 1.32
C ALA A 66 -20.70 1.57 1.21
N LYS A 67 -19.94 0.54 1.61
CA LYS A 67 -20.43 -0.85 1.62
C LYS A 67 -21.59 -1.03 2.59
N GLN A 68 -21.49 -0.44 3.78
CA GLN A 68 -22.55 -0.52 4.78
C GLN A 68 -23.83 0.19 4.31
N ALA A 69 -23.71 1.36 3.71
CA ALA A 69 -24.84 2.10 3.16
C ALA A 69 -25.57 1.30 2.07
N ALA A 70 -24.82 0.66 1.15
CA ALA A 70 -25.40 -0.19 0.11
C ALA A 70 -26.17 -1.38 0.69
N ALA A 71 -25.61 -2.07 1.70
CA ALA A 71 -26.27 -3.20 2.36
C ALA A 71 -27.56 -2.77 3.07
N MET A 72 -27.57 -1.61 3.73
CA MET A 72 -28.77 -1.08 4.37
C MET A 72 -29.85 -0.70 3.35
N HIS A 73 -29.47 -0.11 2.22
CA HIS A 73 -30.40 0.21 1.13
C HIS A 73 -31.06 -1.06 0.55
N GLU A 74 -30.27 -2.11 0.35
CA GLU A 74 -30.77 -3.40 -0.11
C GLU A 74 -31.77 -4.02 0.88
N MET A 75 -31.43 -4.05 2.18
CA MET A 75 -32.34 -4.55 3.22
C MET A 75 -33.63 -3.73 3.30
N SER A 76 -33.54 -2.39 3.23
CA SER A 76 -34.72 -1.52 3.25
C SER A 76 -35.64 -1.79 2.06
N THR A 77 -35.07 -2.03 0.87
CA THR A 77 -35.83 -2.39 -0.33
C THR A 77 -36.53 -3.73 -0.17
N ARG A 78 -35.89 -4.73 0.45
CA ARG A 78 -36.53 -6.03 0.71
C ARG A 78 -37.65 -5.99 1.75
N ILE A 79 -37.55 -5.09 2.74
CA ILE A 79 -38.55 -4.95 3.82
C ILE A 79 -39.78 -4.17 3.33
N ARG A 80 -39.61 -3.24 2.39
CA ARG A 80 -40.73 -2.56 1.71
C ARG A 80 -41.35 -3.46 0.63
N LEU A 81 -42.09 -4.48 1.07
CA LEU A 81 -43.33 -4.92 0.40
C LEU A 81 -44.49 -4.03 0.87
#